data_AF-A0AAD7VWI1-F1
#
_entry.id   AF-A0AAD7VWI1-F1
#
_cell.length_a   1.000
_cell.length_b   1.000
_cell.length_c   1.000
_cell.angle_alpha   90.00
_cell.angle_beta   90.00
_cell.angle_gamma   90.00
#
_symmetry.space_group_name_H-M   'P 1'
#
loop_
_entity.id
_entity.type
_entity.pdbx_description
1 polymer ?
#
loop_
_entity_poly.entity_id
_entity_poly.type
_entity_poly.pdbx_seq_one_letter_code
_entity_poly.pdbx_strand_id
1 'polypeptide(L)'
;MSSADRFPASFYGEPGMLGLLANGISAFLVLLQNFNGARTGVPPHGVEHILAGVHLILIGGVCQLLAGFLSFRKYDHLSGTSFVGYAALWSSYGATRIFMGASSPLSGNLSSAITSLEITEWLSPPISQSAIAGLIPYILLSFILAFCSATVNYIMPFVFGAITGALVFEAVGLVGRWGLVVSGVLELLILLFAIYGSAALLIKGVSQRYVLKGFGNPLFNVLLLGTANSSSSQGLGQEKKKNTKYAEPMALGFFCDTVSPFIFTFYCFGYVPSFAVGAVWVSIISGAQLFSSYYSYLRQDCYHTTKFGLHCTYWLVKSWEEFVLSVLMGKQVPAGTREAMVGNWFFVAAAVIICVVSLNMDTLELLHNSLFLLLTVSTISQIPLGGYYIFFGVSCSLFAAISFYSTFTRLVNSIAEKSLILVGPQPVSTDRLQGALAVLRRCMGKVWQQAPAGCMASELPDALFYLTNGLAALSAVHASQPNPSFLHLTVPWVLISGAVIQAYVSRLQVQGGRRFGSVIPSFYAAIWATWTWYRFAGYLLDISAGSAYGFAAGAIAFLVANGFLMLIDSCCLW
;
A
#
# COMPACT_ATOMS: atom_id res chain seq x y z
N MET A 1 29.56 30.82 -4.57
CA MET A 1 30.64 29.90 -4.14
C MET A 1 30.20 28.47 -4.40
N SER A 2 30.92 27.80 -5.30
CA SER A 2 30.78 26.39 -5.66
C SER A 2 31.32 25.49 -4.54
N SER A 3 30.50 24.58 -4.03
CA SER A 3 30.99 23.38 -3.34
C SER A 3 30.98 22.22 -4.32
N ALA A 4 32.16 21.79 -4.76
CA ALA A 4 32.37 20.49 -5.36
C ALA A 4 32.07 19.40 -4.32
N ASP A 5 31.27 18.40 -4.72
CA ASP A 5 31.27 17.00 -4.27
C ASP A 5 29.87 16.38 -4.33
N ARG A 6 29.48 16.03 -5.55
CA ARG A 6 28.68 14.84 -5.87
C ARG A 6 28.81 14.64 -7.38
N PHE A 7 29.62 13.66 -7.78
CA PHE A 7 29.66 13.18 -9.15
C PHE A 7 28.20 13.00 -9.65
N PRO A 8 27.82 13.46 -10.86
CA PRO A 8 26.44 13.35 -11.35
C PRO A 8 26.06 11.91 -11.71
N ALA A 9 26.60 10.88 -11.04
CA ALA A 9 26.27 9.48 -11.27
C ALA A 9 24.76 9.22 -11.19
N SER A 10 24.01 10.02 -10.41
CA SER A 10 22.54 9.91 -10.38
C SER A 10 21.86 10.36 -11.68
N PHE A 11 22.46 11.27 -12.45
CA PHE A 11 21.99 11.68 -13.77
C PHE A 11 22.45 10.69 -14.87
N TYR A 12 23.60 10.03 -14.68
CA TYR A 12 24.15 9.07 -15.65
C TYR A 12 23.71 7.61 -15.46
N GLY A 13 23.31 7.19 -14.27
CA GLY A 13 22.86 5.81 -14.03
C GLY A 13 21.48 5.57 -14.62
N GLU A 14 21.29 4.56 -15.46
CA GLU A 14 19.99 4.18 -16.01
C GLU A 14 19.28 3.18 -15.08
N PRO A 15 18.37 3.62 -14.17
CA PRO A 15 17.77 2.73 -13.17
C PRO A 15 16.89 1.65 -13.81
N GLY A 16 16.41 1.89 -15.02
CA GLY A 16 15.68 0.89 -15.81
C GLY A 16 16.47 -0.38 -16.04
N MET A 17 17.81 -0.30 -16.15
CA MET A 17 18.66 -1.49 -16.29
C MET A 17 18.58 -2.37 -15.04
N LEU A 18 18.74 -1.78 -13.85
CA LEU A 18 18.65 -2.52 -12.59
C LEU A 18 17.27 -3.15 -12.41
N GLY A 19 16.20 -2.38 -12.69
CA GLY A 19 14.83 -2.86 -12.54
C GLY A 19 14.47 -4.00 -13.51
N LEU A 20 14.89 -3.89 -14.78
CA LEU A 20 14.67 -4.94 -15.78
C LEU A 20 15.47 -6.21 -15.47
N LEU A 21 16.75 -6.06 -15.11
CA LEU A 21 17.61 -7.20 -14.79
C LEU A 21 17.13 -7.92 -13.53
N ALA A 22 16.77 -7.18 -12.47
CA ALA A 22 16.19 -7.75 -11.25
C ALA A 22 14.92 -8.57 -11.54
N ASN A 23 14.05 -8.04 -12.40
CA ASN A 23 12.84 -8.74 -12.83
C ASN A 23 13.16 -9.99 -13.65
N GLY A 24 14.09 -9.90 -14.60
CA GLY A 24 14.53 -11.02 -15.43
C GLY A 24 15.18 -12.15 -14.64
N ILE A 25 16.07 -11.82 -13.68
CA ILE A 25 16.70 -12.80 -12.81
C ILE A 25 15.67 -13.47 -11.89
N SER A 26 14.70 -12.71 -11.37
CA SER A 26 13.63 -13.27 -10.55
C SER A 26 12.76 -14.24 -11.35
N ALA A 27 12.38 -13.87 -12.57
CA ALA A 27 11.68 -14.77 -13.50
C ALA A 27 12.52 -16.02 -13.84
N PHE A 28 13.84 -15.88 -14.00
CA PHE A 28 14.74 -17.01 -14.22
C PHE A 28 14.75 -18.00 -13.05
N LEU A 29 14.72 -17.51 -11.80
CA LEU A 29 14.66 -18.38 -10.63
C LEU A 29 13.34 -19.17 -10.57
N VAL A 30 12.21 -18.53 -10.87
CA VAL A 30 10.91 -19.21 -10.90
C VAL A 30 10.82 -20.21 -12.06
N LEU A 31 11.30 -19.83 -13.24
CA LEU A 31 11.46 -20.70 -14.41
C LEU A 31 12.19 -22.00 -14.07
N LEU A 32 13.34 -21.90 -13.39
CA LEU A 32 14.14 -23.07 -13.04
C LEU A 32 13.33 -24.03 -12.14
N GLN A 33 12.58 -23.50 -11.19
CA GLN A 33 11.70 -24.31 -10.34
C GLN A 33 10.55 -24.94 -11.14
N ASN A 34 9.93 -24.17 -12.04
CA ASN A 34 8.83 -24.62 -12.88
C ASN A 34 9.24 -25.76 -13.81
N PHE A 35 10.37 -25.61 -14.51
CA PHE A 35 10.88 -26.66 -15.41
C PHE A 35 11.41 -27.87 -14.65
N ASN A 36 12.08 -27.68 -13.51
CA ASN A 36 12.54 -28.80 -12.70
C ASN A 36 11.35 -29.60 -12.15
N GLY A 37 10.34 -28.92 -11.61
CA GLY A 37 9.12 -29.55 -11.11
C GLY A 37 8.33 -30.27 -12.20
N ALA A 38 8.23 -29.67 -13.39
CA ALA A 38 7.56 -30.29 -14.53
C ALA A 38 8.30 -31.54 -15.05
N ARG A 39 9.65 -31.51 -15.09
CA ARG A 39 10.47 -32.62 -15.59
C ARG A 39 10.55 -33.79 -14.61
N THR A 40 10.77 -33.50 -13.33
CA THR A 40 11.00 -34.54 -12.30
C THR A 40 9.70 -35.03 -11.68
N GLY A 41 8.61 -34.27 -11.79
CA GLY A 41 7.36 -34.54 -11.08
C GLY A 41 7.44 -34.31 -9.57
N VAL A 42 8.59 -33.86 -9.06
CA VAL A 42 8.86 -33.58 -7.66
C VAL A 42 8.75 -32.06 -7.44
N PRO A 43 7.76 -31.57 -6.67
CA PRO A 43 7.71 -30.15 -6.34
C PRO A 43 8.91 -29.74 -5.46
N PRO A 44 9.24 -28.44 -5.39
CA PRO A 44 10.23 -27.98 -4.41
C PRO A 44 9.71 -28.22 -2.98
N HIS A 45 10.57 -28.51 -2.02
CA HIS A 45 10.16 -28.75 -0.62
C HIS A 45 11.07 -28.01 0.37
N GLY A 46 10.49 -27.60 1.50
CA GLY A 46 11.22 -27.06 2.64
C GLY A 46 12.21 -25.94 2.28
N VAL A 47 13.51 -26.24 2.41
CA VAL A 47 14.61 -25.29 2.21
C VAL A 47 14.64 -24.71 0.79
N GLU A 48 14.29 -25.49 -0.24
CA GLU A 48 14.30 -25.01 -1.63
C GLU A 48 13.29 -23.87 -1.84
N HIS A 49 12.11 -24.00 -1.22
CA HIS A 49 11.08 -22.96 -1.24
C HIS A 49 11.50 -21.73 -0.44
N ILE A 50 12.09 -21.92 0.75
CA ILE A 50 12.58 -20.81 1.57
C ILE A 50 13.68 -20.03 0.84
N LEU A 51 14.66 -20.75 0.28
CA LEU A 51 15.78 -20.14 -0.42
C LEU A 51 15.30 -19.36 -1.65
N ALA A 52 14.41 -19.93 -2.47
CA ALA A 52 13.83 -19.22 -3.59
C ALA A 52 13.04 -17.99 -3.13
N GLY A 53 12.25 -18.11 -2.07
CA GLY A 53 11.52 -16.98 -1.50
C GLY A 53 12.40 -15.82 -1.06
N VAL A 54 13.51 -16.12 -0.38
CA VAL A 54 14.51 -15.11 0.03
C VAL A 54 15.14 -14.43 -1.19
N HIS A 55 15.51 -15.18 -2.22
CA HIS A 55 16.09 -14.60 -3.43
C HIS A 55 15.09 -13.70 -4.18
N LEU A 56 13.82 -14.09 -4.23
CA LEU A 56 12.76 -13.27 -4.84
C LEU A 56 12.59 -11.94 -4.09
N ILE A 57 12.66 -11.95 -2.76
CA ILE A 57 12.60 -10.73 -1.95
C ILE A 57 13.84 -9.87 -2.15
N LEU A 58 15.05 -10.45 -2.14
CA LEU A 58 16.29 -9.67 -2.24
C LEU A 58 16.52 -9.11 -3.66
N ILE A 59 16.34 -9.94 -4.69
CA ILE A 59 16.60 -9.56 -6.08
C ILE A 59 15.38 -8.86 -6.66
N GLY A 60 14.25 -9.55 -6.76
CA GLY A 60 13.01 -9.00 -7.34
C GLY A 60 12.37 -7.92 -6.48
N GLY A 61 12.48 -8.02 -5.16
CA GLY A 61 11.98 -7.00 -4.23
C GLY A 61 12.93 -5.82 -4.08
N VAL A 62 14.03 -5.98 -3.34
CA VAL A 62 14.88 -4.85 -2.92
C VAL A 62 15.57 -4.16 -4.10
N CYS A 63 16.19 -4.90 -5.03
CA CYS A 63 16.87 -4.26 -6.16
C CYS A 63 15.89 -3.52 -7.09
N GLN A 64 14.70 -4.09 -7.32
CA GLN A 64 13.68 -3.44 -8.14
C GLN A 64 13.06 -2.23 -7.43
N LEU A 65 12.90 -2.29 -6.10
CA LEU A 65 12.47 -1.14 -5.29
C LEU A 65 13.45 0.03 -5.41
N LEU A 66 14.76 -0.24 -5.34
CA LEU A 66 15.80 0.77 -5.55
C LEU A 66 15.73 1.38 -6.96
N ALA A 67 15.51 0.56 -7.99
CA ALA A 67 15.29 1.04 -9.35
C ALA A 67 14.06 1.96 -9.45
N GLY A 68 12.97 1.62 -8.76
CA GLY A 68 11.77 2.46 -8.67
C GLY A 68 12.04 3.82 -8.04
N PHE A 69 12.76 3.86 -6.91
CA PHE A 69 13.12 5.13 -6.25
C PHE A 69 14.01 6.02 -7.11
N LEU A 70 14.97 5.43 -7.81
CA LEU A 70 15.82 6.17 -8.75
C LEU A 70 15.03 6.67 -9.96
N SER A 71 14.02 5.92 -10.41
CA SER A 71 13.13 6.34 -11.51
C SER A 71 12.25 7.53 -11.12
N PHE A 72 11.69 7.54 -9.91
CA PHE A 72 10.95 8.71 -9.41
C PHE A 72 11.81 9.98 -9.34
N ARG A 73 13.11 9.84 -9.04
CA ARG A 73 14.07 10.97 -9.08
C ARG A 73 14.40 11.47 -10.48
N LYS A 74 14.18 10.65 -11.51
CA LYS A 74 14.36 10.99 -12.93
C LYS A 74 13.07 11.51 -13.58
N TYR A 75 12.01 11.74 -12.80
CA TYR A 75 10.71 12.17 -13.32
C TYR A 75 10.04 11.11 -14.24
N ASP A 76 10.38 9.83 -14.06
CA ASP A 76 9.74 8.73 -14.80
C ASP A 76 8.64 8.08 -13.95
N HIS A 77 7.40 8.48 -14.22
CA HIS A 77 6.21 8.02 -13.51
C HIS A 77 5.89 6.54 -13.76
N LEU A 78 6.08 6.08 -15.00
CA LEU A 78 5.73 4.71 -15.41
C LEU A 78 6.73 3.71 -14.85
N SER A 79 8.03 3.97 -15.01
CA SER A 79 9.08 3.09 -14.47
C SER A 79 9.07 3.13 -12.94
N GLY A 80 8.89 4.31 -12.34
CA GLY A 80 8.78 4.44 -10.88
C GLY A 80 7.63 3.62 -10.31
N THR A 81 6.43 3.76 -10.89
CA THR A 81 5.25 3.01 -10.44
C THR A 81 5.39 1.51 -10.68
N SER A 82 5.81 1.10 -11.88
CA SER A 82 5.94 -0.32 -12.22
C SER A 82 7.00 -1.02 -11.38
N PHE A 83 8.19 -0.45 -11.20
CA PHE A 83 9.24 -1.10 -10.42
C PHE A 83 8.90 -1.22 -8.93
N VAL A 84 8.28 -0.21 -8.32
CA VAL A 84 7.83 -0.33 -6.92
C VAL A 84 6.68 -1.34 -6.81
N GLY A 85 5.74 -1.35 -7.76
CA GLY A 85 4.64 -2.32 -7.80
C GLY A 85 5.13 -3.76 -7.97
N TYR A 86 6.04 -4.02 -8.91
CA TYR A 86 6.60 -5.36 -9.11
C TYR A 86 7.57 -5.78 -7.99
N ALA A 87 8.26 -4.84 -7.34
CA ALA A 87 9.01 -5.14 -6.12
C ALA A 87 8.08 -5.71 -5.03
N ALA A 88 6.89 -5.13 -4.88
CA ALA A 88 5.87 -5.64 -3.97
C ALA A 88 5.35 -7.03 -4.42
N LEU A 89 5.15 -7.26 -5.72
CA LEU A 89 4.78 -8.57 -6.26
C LEU A 89 5.83 -9.64 -5.90
N TRP A 90 7.10 -9.43 -6.25
CA TRP A 90 8.16 -10.40 -6.00
C TRP A 90 8.39 -10.64 -4.52
N SER A 91 8.28 -9.59 -3.70
CA SER A 91 8.38 -9.73 -2.25
C SER A 91 7.21 -10.56 -1.69
N SER A 92 6.00 -10.35 -2.20
CA SER A 92 4.80 -11.07 -1.77
C SER A 92 4.83 -12.53 -2.22
N TYR A 93 5.21 -12.78 -3.47
CA TYR A 93 5.39 -14.13 -4.00
C TYR A 93 6.53 -14.86 -3.29
N GLY A 94 7.64 -14.17 -3.00
CA GLY A 94 8.74 -14.71 -2.21
C GLY A 94 8.31 -15.06 -0.78
N ALA A 95 7.51 -14.20 -0.14
CA ALA A 95 6.92 -14.51 1.16
C ALA A 95 6.03 -15.75 1.09
N THR A 96 5.17 -15.88 0.07
CA THR A 96 4.37 -17.10 -0.17
C THR A 96 5.25 -18.34 -0.24
N ARG A 97 6.38 -18.29 -0.95
CA ARG A 97 7.33 -19.42 -1.01
C ARG A 97 7.93 -19.75 0.35
N ILE A 98 8.27 -18.75 1.17
CA ILE A 98 8.74 -18.99 2.55
C ILE A 98 7.65 -19.69 3.37
N PHE A 99 6.39 -19.26 3.27
CA PHE A 99 5.28 -19.96 3.92
C PHE A 99 5.15 -21.41 3.44
N MET A 100 5.23 -21.67 2.13
CA MET A 100 5.18 -23.04 1.58
C MET A 100 6.29 -23.93 2.14
N GLY A 101 7.52 -23.39 2.25
CA GLY A 101 8.65 -24.12 2.81
C GLY A 101 8.54 -24.35 4.32
N ALA A 102 8.05 -23.37 5.07
CA ALA A 102 7.90 -23.45 6.52
C ALA A 102 6.75 -24.37 6.97
N SER A 103 5.68 -24.46 6.17
CA SER A 103 4.51 -25.31 6.43
C SER A 103 4.67 -26.75 5.90
N SER A 104 5.83 -27.11 5.35
CA SER A 104 6.10 -28.49 4.95
C SER A 104 6.29 -29.37 6.21
N PRO A 105 5.57 -30.50 6.36
CA PRO A 105 5.69 -31.33 7.54
C PRO A 105 7.13 -31.84 7.67
N LEU A 106 7.76 -31.60 8.83
CA LEU A 106 9.02 -32.24 9.17
C LEU A 106 8.81 -33.75 9.10
N SER A 107 9.44 -34.40 8.12
CA SER A 107 9.54 -35.87 8.05
C SER A 107 10.42 -36.34 9.21
N GLY A 108 9.81 -36.56 10.37
CA GLY A 108 10.47 -37.10 11.56
C GLY A 108 9.43 -37.55 12.56
N ASN A 109 9.67 -38.70 13.20
CA ASN A 109 8.82 -39.43 14.17
C ASN A 109 8.42 -38.65 15.45
N LEU A 110 8.31 -37.33 15.41
CA LEU A 110 7.92 -36.45 16.52
C LEU A 110 6.45 -36.02 16.49
N SER A 111 5.63 -36.59 15.59
CA SER A 111 4.20 -36.24 15.46
C SER A 111 3.30 -36.91 16.50
N SER A 112 3.82 -37.80 17.35
CA SER A 112 3.04 -38.59 18.31
C SER A 112 2.87 -37.94 19.69
N ALA A 113 3.45 -36.76 19.96
CA ALA A 113 3.42 -36.15 21.31
C ALA A 113 2.68 -34.80 21.42
N ILE A 114 2.17 -34.23 20.33
CA ILE A 114 1.44 -32.94 20.36
C ILE A 114 0.11 -33.10 19.62
N THR A 115 -0.72 -34.02 20.11
CA THR A 115 -2.11 -34.24 19.66
C THR A 115 -3.08 -33.83 20.75
N SER A 116 -3.06 -32.55 21.11
CA SER A 116 -4.12 -31.93 21.91
C SER A 116 -4.28 -30.45 21.55
N LEU A 117 -5.46 -30.14 21.02
CA LEU A 117 -6.06 -28.85 20.66
C LEU A 117 -5.49 -28.07 19.46
N GLU A 118 -6.38 -27.79 18.49
CA GLU A 118 -6.51 -26.56 17.67
C GLU A 118 -5.31 -25.99 16.87
N ILE A 119 -4.16 -26.65 16.82
CA ILE A 119 -2.98 -26.19 16.05
C ILE A 119 -3.04 -26.61 14.55
N THR A 120 -4.11 -27.29 14.12
CA THR A 120 -4.26 -27.81 12.75
C THR A 120 -4.31 -26.74 11.65
N GLU A 121 -4.86 -25.54 11.90
CA GLU A 121 -4.87 -24.46 10.90
C GLU A 121 -3.53 -23.69 10.79
N TRP A 122 -2.69 -23.72 11.82
CA TRP A 122 -1.32 -23.20 11.76
C TRP A 122 -0.40 -24.11 10.93
N LEU A 123 -0.67 -25.42 10.93
CA LEU A 123 0.19 -26.44 10.32
C LEU A 123 -0.02 -26.60 8.81
N SER A 124 -1.16 -26.16 8.25
CA SER A 124 -1.40 -26.20 6.80
C SER A 124 -2.30 -25.06 6.30
N PRO A 125 -1.82 -23.79 6.28
CA PRO A 125 -2.60 -22.70 5.73
C PRO A 125 -2.93 -22.93 4.25
N PRO A 126 -4.05 -22.37 3.73
CA PRO A 126 -4.48 -22.47 2.33
C PRO A 126 -3.60 -21.60 1.41
N ILE A 127 -2.32 -21.94 1.30
CA ILE A 127 -1.32 -21.07 0.67
C ILE A 127 -1.58 -20.89 -0.83
N SER A 128 -2.00 -21.95 -1.54
CA SER A 128 -2.30 -21.89 -2.99
C SER A 128 -3.48 -20.97 -3.31
N GLN A 129 -4.60 -21.10 -2.60
CA GLN A 129 -5.77 -20.23 -2.75
C GLN A 129 -5.43 -18.77 -2.42
N SER A 130 -4.68 -18.54 -1.35
CA SER A 130 -4.23 -17.19 -0.97
C SER A 130 -3.31 -16.58 -2.02
N ALA A 131 -2.42 -17.38 -2.62
CA ALA A 131 -1.54 -16.94 -3.69
C ALA A 131 -2.32 -16.56 -4.95
N ILE A 132 -3.35 -17.31 -5.32
CA ILE A 132 -4.23 -16.98 -6.46
C ILE A 132 -4.94 -15.64 -6.22
N ALA A 133 -5.52 -15.45 -5.02
CA ALA A 133 -6.17 -14.19 -4.65
C ALA A 133 -5.21 -12.99 -4.73
N GLY A 134 -3.94 -13.20 -4.41
CA GLY A 134 -2.88 -12.20 -4.56
C GLY A 134 -2.45 -11.95 -6.02
N LEU A 135 -2.33 -12.98 -6.85
CA LEU A 135 -1.83 -12.84 -8.23
C LEU A 135 -2.82 -12.14 -9.17
N ILE A 136 -4.12 -12.34 -8.99
CA ILE A 136 -5.18 -11.77 -9.85
C ILE A 136 -5.09 -10.23 -10.01
N PRO A 137 -5.01 -9.42 -8.93
CA PRO A 137 -4.86 -7.98 -9.11
C PRO A 137 -3.59 -7.59 -9.87
N TYR A 138 -2.49 -8.33 -9.70
CA TYR A 138 -1.26 -8.08 -10.46
C TYR A 138 -1.38 -8.48 -11.93
N ILE A 139 -2.18 -9.49 -12.29
CA ILE A 139 -2.50 -9.80 -13.70
C ILE A 139 -3.19 -8.59 -14.35
N LEU A 140 -4.21 -8.04 -13.69
CA LEU A 140 -4.94 -6.87 -14.19
C LEU A 140 -4.02 -5.65 -14.29
N LEU A 141 -3.23 -5.37 -13.27
CA LEU A 141 -2.32 -4.23 -13.25
C LEU A 141 -1.17 -4.39 -14.26
N SER A 142 -0.68 -5.62 -14.48
CA SER A 142 0.32 -5.90 -15.52
C SER A 142 -0.22 -5.62 -16.92
N PHE A 143 -1.50 -5.90 -17.16
CA PHE A 143 -2.17 -5.55 -18.41
C PHE A 143 -2.24 -4.03 -18.62
N ILE A 144 -2.58 -3.25 -17.60
CA ILE A 144 -2.50 -1.78 -17.65
C ILE A 144 -1.08 -1.33 -18.00
N LEU A 145 -0.08 -1.87 -17.31
CA LEU A 145 1.32 -1.47 -17.51
C LEU A 145 1.81 -1.84 -18.91
N ALA A 146 1.36 -2.96 -19.48
CA ALA A 146 1.64 -3.33 -20.86
C ALA A 146 1.09 -2.27 -21.82
N PHE A 147 -0.16 -1.87 -21.66
CA PHE A 147 -0.76 -0.80 -22.47
C PHE A 147 -0.02 0.54 -22.30
N CYS A 148 0.20 0.97 -21.05
CA CYS A 148 0.91 2.22 -20.76
C CYS A 148 2.33 2.21 -21.34
N SER A 149 3.02 1.08 -21.30
CA SER A 149 4.37 0.99 -21.87
C SER A 149 4.42 1.09 -23.40
N ALA A 150 3.33 0.74 -24.09
CA ALA A 150 3.25 0.83 -25.56
C ALA A 150 3.32 2.26 -26.07
N THR A 151 2.93 3.18 -25.20
CA THR A 151 2.97 4.62 -25.44
C THR A 151 4.38 5.21 -25.31
N VAL A 152 5.34 4.47 -24.73
CA VAL A 152 6.70 4.94 -24.41
C VAL A 152 7.78 4.13 -25.11
N ASN A 153 7.56 2.83 -25.34
CA ASN A 153 8.59 1.92 -25.84
C ASN A 153 8.00 0.79 -26.70
N TYR A 154 8.76 0.34 -27.69
CA TYR A 154 8.35 -0.71 -28.63
C TYR A 154 8.41 -2.11 -28.01
N ILE A 155 9.41 -2.39 -27.18
CA ILE A 155 9.68 -3.74 -26.64
C ILE A 155 8.95 -3.97 -25.32
N MET A 156 8.89 -2.96 -24.44
CA MET A 156 8.30 -3.07 -23.10
C MET A 156 6.86 -3.63 -23.05
N PRO A 157 5.98 -3.38 -24.04
CA PRO A 157 4.63 -3.95 -24.07
C PRO A 157 4.64 -5.46 -24.13
N PHE A 158 5.56 -6.04 -24.91
CA PHE A 158 5.72 -7.47 -25.01
C PHE A 158 6.30 -8.07 -23.73
N VAL A 159 7.16 -7.32 -23.02
CA VAL A 159 7.68 -7.73 -21.70
C VAL A 159 6.56 -7.79 -20.68
N PHE A 160 5.78 -6.71 -20.53
CA PHE A 160 4.65 -6.70 -19.60
C PHE A 160 3.52 -7.64 -20.03
N GLY A 161 3.33 -7.86 -21.33
CA GLY A 161 2.43 -8.89 -21.86
C GLY A 161 2.88 -10.30 -21.48
N ALA A 162 4.18 -10.60 -21.60
CA ALA A 162 4.75 -11.86 -21.16
C ALA A 162 4.64 -12.03 -19.64
N ILE A 163 4.87 -10.98 -18.84
CA ILE A 163 4.63 -10.97 -17.39
C ILE A 163 3.16 -11.29 -17.09
N THR A 164 2.23 -10.62 -17.78
CA THR A 164 0.79 -10.85 -17.60
C THR A 164 0.44 -12.32 -17.87
N GLY A 165 0.93 -12.87 -18.98
CA GLY A 165 0.73 -14.28 -19.31
C GLY A 165 1.37 -15.22 -18.29
N ALA A 166 2.61 -14.95 -17.86
CA ALA A 166 3.31 -15.75 -16.86
C ALA A 166 2.51 -15.80 -15.55
N LEU A 167 2.00 -14.66 -15.06
CA LEU A 167 1.18 -14.61 -13.85
C LEU A 167 -0.14 -15.39 -13.99
N VAL A 168 -0.78 -15.34 -15.16
CA VAL A 168 -1.98 -16.16 -15.44
C VAL A 168 -1.64 -17.65 -15.37
N PHE A 169 -0.57 -18.07 -16.03
CA PHE A 169 -0.18 -19.48 -16.06
C PHE A 169 0.46 -19.98 -14.76
N GLU A 170 1.04 -19.10 -13.94
CA GLU A 170 1.40 -19.37 -12.54
C GLU A 170 0.14 -19.67 -11.71
N ALA A 171 -0.88 -18.82 -11.80
CA ALA A 171 -2.14 -19.04 -11.08
C ALA A 171 -2.82 -20.34 -11.53
N VAL A 172 -2.84 -20.63 -12.84
CA VAL A 172 -3.30 -21.92 -13.39
C VAL A 172 -2.40 -23.07 -12.94
N GLY A 173 -1.10 -22.84 -12.85
CA GLY A 173 -0.07 -23.79 -12.43
C GLY A 173 -0.28 -24.33 -11.01
N LEU A 174 -0.91 -23.54 -10.14
CA LEU A 174 -1.33 -23.94 -8.80
C LEU A 174 -2.47 -24.98 -8.81
N VAL A 175 -3.17 -25.15 -9.94
CA VAL A 175 -4.27 -26.12 -10.13
C VAL A 175 -3.89 -27.22 -11.13
N GLY A 176 -3.10 -26.89 -12.16
CA GLY A 176 -2.73 -27.80 -13.24
C GLY A 176 -1.25 -27.67 -13.65
N ARG A 177 -0.50 -28.78 -13.58
CA ARG A 177 0.95 -28.82 -13.85
C ARG A 177 1.37 -28.32 -15.23
N TRP A 178 0.52 -28.47 -16.24
CA TRP A 178 0.81 -27.98 -17.59
C TRP A 178 0.94 -26.45 -17.64
N GLY A 179 0.23 -25.73 -16.75
CA GLY A 179 0.31 -24.28 -16.62
C GLY A 179 1.72 -23.83 -16.24
N LEU A 180 2.42 -24.58 -15.37
CA LEU A 180 3.79 -24.26 -14.95
C LEU A 180 4.78 -24.34 -16.13
N VAL A 181 4.57 -25.25 -17.08
CA VAL A 181 5.42 -25.35 -18.29
C VAL A 181 5.24 -24.12 -19.16
N VAL A 182 3.99 -23.70 -19.38
CA VAL A 182 3.69 -22.50 -20.18
C VAL A 182 4.20 -21.24 -19.48
N SER A 183 4.02 -21.14 -18.16
CA SER A 183 4.59 -20.08 -17.32
C SER A 183 6.10 -19.99 -17.52
N GLY A 184 6.82 -21.11 -17.39
CA GLY A 184 8.27 -21.15 -17.61
C GLY A 184 8.68 -20.67 -19.01
N VAL A 185 7.98 -21.06 -20.08
CA VAL A 185 8.31 -20.54 -21.43
C VAL A 185 8.15 -19.02 -21.50
N LEU A 186 7.12 -18.45 -20.88
CA LEU A 186 6.92 -17.00 -20.83
C LEU A 186 7.97 -16.31 -19.96
N GLU A 187 8.37 -16.91 -18.84
CA GLU A 187 9.45 -16.44 -17.97
C GLU A 187 10.80 -16.42 -18.68
N LEU A 188 11.06 -17.39 -19.56
CA LEU A 188 12.24 -17.39 -20.42
C LEU A 188 12.23 -16.20 -21.39
N LEU A 189 11.06 -15.88 -21.96
CA LEU A 189 10.92 -14.69 -22.82
C LEU A 189 11.17 -13.41 -22.02
N ILE A 190 10.64 -13.32 -20.79
CA ILE A 190 10.90 -12.18 -19.88
C ILE A 190 12.40 -12.02 -19.64
N LEU A 191 13.12 -13.11 -19.36
CA LEU A 191 14.58 -13.09 -19.18
C LEU A 191 15.31 -12.58 -20.43
N LEU A 192 14.98 -13.11 -21.61
CA LEU A 192 15.62 -12.71 -22.86
C LEU A 192 15.43 -11.21 -23.14
N PHE A 193 14.21 -10.71 -22.97
CA PHE A 193 13.94 -9.28 -23.14
C PHE A 193 14.56 -8.43 -22.03
N ALA A 194 14.64 -8.93 -20.80
CA ALA A 194 15.30 -8.23 -19.70
C ALA A 194 16.80 -8.07 -19.96
N ILE A 195 17.48 -9.12 -20.45
CA ILE A 195 18.90 -9.05 -20.84
C ILE A 195 19.08 -8.07 -21.99
N TYR A 196 18.26 -8.18 -23.04
CA TYR A 196 18.31 -7.29 -24.19
C TYR A 196 18.08 -5.82 -23.78
N GLY A 197 17.03 -5.55 -23.01
CA GLY A 197 16.68 -4.21 -22.57
C GLY A 197 17.70 -3.61 -21.61
N SER A 198 18.26 -4.43 -20.71
CA SER A 198 19.35 -4.03 -19.83
C SER A 198 20.61 -3.67 -20.63
N ALA A 199 20.98 -4.48 -21.63
CA ALA A 199 22.10 -4.19 -22.52
C ALA A 199 21.87 -2.92 -23.35
N ALA A 200 20.64 -2.72 -23.87
CA ALA A 200 20.27 -1.52 -24.62
C ALA A 200 20.37 -0.25 -23.78
N LEU A 201 19.84 -0.26 -22.55
CA LEU A 201 19.94 0.86 -21.62
C LEU A 201 21.37 1.10 -21.15
N LEU A 202 22.17 0.04 -20.96
CA LEU A 202 23.58 0.15 -20.59
C LEU A 202 24.40 0.79 -21.72
N ILE A 203 24.25 0.31 -22.96
CA ILE A 203 24.94 0.87 -24.14
C ILE A 203 24.49 2.31 -24.38
N LYS A 204 23.21 2.62 -24.19
CA LYS A 204 22.70 4.00 -24.25
C LYS A 204 23.39 4.89 -23.21
N GLY A 205 23.51 4.40 -21.96
CA GLY A 205 24.17 5.14 -20.89
C GLY A 205 25.66 5.36 -21.13
N VAL A 206 26.38 4.35 -21.63
CA VAL A 206 27.84 4.40 -21.87
C VAL A 206 28.18 5.18 -23.14
N SER A 207 27.47 4.94 -24.23
CA SER A 207 27.83 5.49 -25.54
C SER A 207 27.09 6.78 -25.90
N GLN A 208 26.01 7.13 -25.18
CA GLN A 208 25.13 8.31 -25.37
C GLN A 208 24.51 8.50 -26.77
N ARG A 209 24.96 7.75 -27.78
CA ARG A 209 24.58 7.87 -29.19
C ARG A 209 24.00 6.58 -29.78
N TYR A 210 24.43 5.41 -29.29
CA TYR A 210 23.93 4.14 -29.82
C TYR A 210 22.78 3.63 -28.95
N VAL A 211 21.60 3.58 -29.55
CA VAL A 211 20.44 2.91 -28.96
C VAL A 211 20.14 1.70 -29.82
N LEU A 212 20.21 0.52 -29.22
CA LEU A 212 19.76 -0.72 -29.86
C LEU A 212 18.28 -0.56 -30.26
N LYS A 213 17.93 -1.04 -31.46
CA LYS A 213 16.59 -0.85 -32.04
C LYS A 213 15.50 -1.35 -31.08
N GLY A 214 14.48 -0.53 -30.86
CA GLY A 214 13.31 -0.90 -30.05
C GLY A 214 13.23 -0.24 -28.67
N PHE A 215 14.29 0.40 -28.19
CA PHE A 215 14.22 1.32 -27.03
C PHE A 215 14.09 2.78 -27.50
N GLY A 216 13.08 3.50 -27.01
CA GLY A 216 12.90 4.94 -27.26
C GLY A 216 11.94 5.33 -28.40
N ASN A 217 11.45 4.36 -29.18
CA ASN A 217 10.36 4.59 -30.14
C ASN A 217 9.06 3.98 -29.60
N PRO A 218 7.97 4.75 -29.43
CA PRO A 218 6.70 4.20 -28.99
C PRO A 218 5.99 3.44 -30.13
N LEU A 219 5.13 2.46 -29.79
CA LEU A 219 4.30 1.76 -30.79
C LEU A 219 3.26 2.69 -31.40
N PHE A 220 2.70 3.59 -30.58
CA PHE A 220 1.82 4.65 -31.03
C PHE A 220 2.10 5.90 -30.20
N ASN A 221 2.16 7.05 -30.86
CA ASN A 221 2.46 8.30 -30.19
C ASN A 221 1.17 8.90 -29.59
N VAL A 222 1.09 8.83 -28.28
CA VAL A 222 -0.06 9.33 -27.51
C VAL A 222 -0.20 10.85 -27.58
N LEU A 223 0.88 11.57 -27.88
CA LEU A 223 0.82 13.01 -28.14
C LEU A 223 0.06 13.35 -29.42
N LEU A 224 0.01 12.43 -30.39
CA LEU A 224 -0.74 12.59 -31.65
C LEU A 224 -2.23 12.24 -31.52
N LEU A 225 -2.64 11.56 -30.44
CA LEU A 225 -4.05 11.27 -30.19
C LEU A 225 -4.80 12.57 -29.85
N GLY A 226 -5.86 12.88 -30.59
CA GLY A 226 -6.70 14.05 -30.33
C GLY A 226 -7.29 14.03 -28.91
N THR A 227 -7.38 15.19 -28.27
CA THR A 227 -8.05 15.33 -26.98
C THR A 227 -9.56 15.30 -27.17
N ALA A 228 -10.28 14.49 -26.39
CA ALA A 228 -11.74 14.43 -26.45
C ALA A 228 -12.44 15.75 -26.01
N ASN A 229 -11.72 16.69 -25.40
CA ASN A 229 -12.25 17.98 -24.95
C ASN A 229 -11.97 19.10 -25.95
N SER A 230 -12.90 19.35 -26.88
CA SER A 230 -12.89 20.55 -27.75
C SER A 230 -13.77 21.69 -27.23
N SER A 231 -14.39 21.56 -26.05
CA SER A 231 -15.18 22.65 -25.45
C SER A 231 -15.17 22.57 -23.92
N SER A 232 -14.90 23.70 -23.26
CA SER A 232 -15.00 23.97 -21.80
C SER A 232 -13.81 23.73 -20.86
N SER A 233 -12.56 23.55 -21.32
CA SER A 233 -11.41 23.63 -20.40
C SER A 233 -11.01 25.09 -20.10
N GLN A 234 -11.95 25.92 -19.66
CA GLN A 234 -11.58 27.15 -18.95
C GLN A 234 -11.07 26.73 -17.56
N GLY A 235 -9.75 26.73 -17.41
CA GLY A 235 -9.08 26.70 -16.11
C GLY A 235 -9.46 25.54 -15.20
N LEU A 236 -9.25 24.28 -15.62
CA LEU A 236 -8.79 23.31 -14.62
C LEU A 236 -7.55 23.94 -14.05
N GLY A 237 -7.58 24.30 -12.76
CA GLY A 237 -6.43 24.87 -12.06
C GLY A 237 -5.22 24.05 -12.44
N GLN A 238 -4.42 24.57 -13.38
CA GLN A 238 -3.14 24.01 -13.70
C GLN A 238 -2.47 24.04 -12.34
N GLU A 239 -2.23 22.87 -11.73
CA GLU A 239 -1.00 22.76 -10.99
C GLU A 239 0.05 23.22 -11.98
N LYS A 240 0.44 24.50 -11.88
CA LYS A 240 1.65 25.02 -12.52
C LYS A 240 2.66 23.95 -12.23
N LYS A 241 3.09 23.19 -13.25
CA LYS A 241 3.99 22.03 -13.15
C LYS A 241 4.88 22.29 -11.96
N LYS A 242 4.54 21.72 -10.79
CA LYS A 242 5.28 22.05 -9.57
C LYS A 242 6.67 21.60 -9.95
N ASN A 243 7.61 22.54 -10.02
CA ASN A 243 8.94 22.27 -10.58
C ASN A 243 9.70 21.46 -9.53
N THR A 244 9.25 20.23 -9.33
CA THR A 244 9.65 19.31 -8.29
C THR A 244 10.61 18.35 -8.92
N LYS A 245 11.69 18.07 -8.20
CA LYS A 245 12.70 17.09 -8.57
C LYS A 245 12.16 15.66 -8.77
N TYR A 246 10.94 15.37 -8.32
CA TYR A 246 10.37 14.03 -8.26
C TYR A 246 9.11 13.89 -9.11
N ALA A 247 8.93 12.71 -9.72
CA ALA A 247 7.69 12.33 -10.41
C ALA A 247 6.49 12.20 -9.45
N GLU A 248 5.29 12.26 -10.01
CA GLU A 248 4.00 12.12 -9.32
C GLU A 248 3.77 10.67 -8.88
N PRO A 249 3.59 10.41 -7.59
CA PRO A 249 3.38 9.06 -7.08
C PRO A 249 1.90 8.66 -7.01
N MET A 250 0.97 9.48 -7.54
CA MET A 250 -0.48 9.24 -7.45
C MET A 250 -0.85 7.88 -8.04
N ALA A 251 -0.35 7.56 -9.23
CA ALA A 251 -0.57 6.27 -9.88
C ALA A 251 -0.13 5.09 -9.01
N LEU A 252 0.99 5.21 -8.30
CA LEU A 252 1.46 4.18 -7.36
C LEU A 252 0.53 4.02 -6.16
N GLY A 253 -0.03 5.11 -5.64
CA GLY A 253 -0.99 5.06 -4.55
C GLY A 253 -2.27 4.30 -4.93
N PHE A 254 -2.86 4.62 -6.09
CA PHE A 254 -4.03 3.89 -6.62
C PHE A 254 -3.73 2.44 -7.01
N PHE A 255 -2.51 2.18 -7.50
CA PHE A 255 -2.04 0.82 -7.78
C PHE A 255 -2.12 -0.04 -6.51
N CYS A 256 -1.62 0.49 -5.39
CA CYS A 256 -1.68 -0.20 -4.09
C CYS A 256 -3.13 -0.38 -3.62
N ASP A 257 -3.96 0.65 -3.76
CA ASP A 257 -5.40 0.61 -3.47
C ASP A 257 -6.20 -0.28 -4.42
N THR A 258 -5.59 -0.88 -5.44
CA THR A 258 -6.22 -1.94 -6.24
C THR A 258 -5.95 -3.31 -5.64
N VAL A 259 -4.71 -3.57 -5.20
CA VAL A 259 -4.28 -4.91 -4.75
C VAL A 259 -4.92 -5.28 -3.41
N SER A 260 -4.83 -4.42 -2.40
CA SER A 260 -5.35 -4.69 -1.05
C SER A 260 -6.84 -5.06 -1.04
N PRO A 261 -7.77 -4.26 -1.60
CA PRO A 261 -9.19 -4.62 -1.61
C PRO A 261 -9.47 -5.88 -2.44
N PHE A 262 -8.74 -6.15 -3.52
CA PHE A 262 -8.92 -7.39 -4.29
C PHE A 262 -8.68 -8.62 -3.42
N ILE A 263 -7.60 -8.64 -2.63
CA ILE A 263 -7.29 -9.74 -1.72
C ILE A 263 -8.41 -9.90 -0.67
N PHE A 264 -8.91 -8.79 -0.12
CA PHE A 264 -10.04 -8.82 0.81
C PHE A 264 -11.34 -9.30 0.18
N THR A 265 -11.62 -8.97 -1.08
CA THR A 265 -12.80 -9.44 -1.81
C THR A 265 -12.83 -10.97 -1.86
N PHE A 266 -11.72 -11.62 -2.21
CA PHE A 266 -11.63 -13.09 -2.23
C PHE A 266 -11.83 -13.70 -0.84
N TYR A 267 -11.25 -13.09 0.20
CA TYR A 267 -11.42 -13.54 1.57
C TYR A 267 -12.87 -13.38 2.06
N CYS A 268 -13.50 -12.23 1.83
CA CYS A 268 -14.86 -11.92 2.25
C CYS A 268 -15.91 -12.81 1.60
N PHE A 269 -15.71 -13.20 0.33
CA PHE A 269 -16.58 -14.15 -0.37
C PHE A 269 -16.25 -15.62 -0.10
N GLY A 270 -15.37 -15.91 0.86
CA GLY A 270 -15.11 -17.26 1.35
C GLY A 270 -14.18 -18.10 0.46
N TYR A 271 -13.47 -17.50 -0.50
CA TYR A 271 -12.48 -18.24 -1.31
C TYR A 271 -11.26 -18.67 -0.50
N VAL A 272 -10.87 -17.88 0.50
CA VAL A 272 -9.74 -18.16 1.39
C VAL A 272 -10.24 -18.33 2.83
N PRO A 273 -10.00 -19.47 3.50
CA PRO A 273 -10.52 -19.69 4.86
C PRO A 273 -9.76 -18.90 5.94
N SER A 274 -8.45 -18.70 5.77
CA SER A 274 -7.56 -18.02 6.74
C SER A 274 -6.78 -16.87 6.10
N PHE A 275 -6.62 -15.75 6.82
CA PHE A 275 -5.99 -14.54 6.29
C PHE A 275 -4.47 -14.45 6.53
N ALA A 276 -3.80 -15.56 6.86
CA ALA A 276 -2.36 -15.58 7.16
C ALA A 276 -1.48 -15.00 6.04
N VAL A 277 -1.55 -15.59 4.84
CA VAL A 277 -0.76 -15.14 3.67
C VAL A 277 -1.27 -13.80 3.16
N GLY A 278 -2.58 -13.57 3.22
CA GLY A 278 -3.21 -12.30 2.84
C GLY A 278 -2.69 -11.11 3.66
N ALA A 279 -2.51 -11.29 4.97
CA ALA A 279 -1.97 -10.25 5.84
C ALA A 279 -0.55 -9.82 5.44
N VAL A 280 0.28 -10.77 5.01
CA VAL A 280 1.65 -10.50 4.57
C VAL A 280 1.66 -9.78 3.21
N TRP A 281 0.85 -10.23 2.26
CA TRP A 281 0.69 -9.56 0.96
C TRP A 281 0.22 -8.11 1.13
N VAL A 282 -0.83 -7.89 1.93
CA VAL A 282 -1.36 -6.55 2.23
C VAL A 282 -0.30 -5.70 2.94
N SER A 283 0.52 -6.28 3.82
CA SER A 283 1.59 -5.54 4.50
C SER A 283 2.68 -5.06 3.54
N ILE A 284 3.09 -5.92 2.60
CA ILE A 284 4.12 -5.59 1.61
C ILE A 284 3.63 -4.49 0.67
N ILE A 285 2.40 -4.57 0.16
CA ILE A 285 1.84 -3.53 -0.72
C ILE A 285 1.53 -2.23 0.04
N SER A 286 1.15 -2.30 1.32
CA SER A 286 0.99 -1.11 2.15
C SER A 286 2.31 -0.38 2.35
N GLY A 287 3.44 -1.11 2.39
CA GLY A 287 4.78 -0.52 2.32
C GLY A 287 5.02 0.28 1.03
N ALA A 288 4.58 -0.24 -0.11
CA ALA A 288 4.61 0.50 -1.38
C ALA A 288 3.72 1.75 -1.35
N GLN A 289 2.57 1.67 -0.69
CA GLN A 289 1.66 2.80 -0.49
C GLN A 289 2.28 3.90 0.39
N LEU A 290 3.05 3.55 1.43
CA LEU A 290 3.83 4.52 2.21
C LEU A 290 4.90 5.22 1.37
N PHE A 291 5.48 4.55 0.37
CA PHE A 291 6.39 5.21 -0.57
C PHE A 291 5.64 6.23 -1.43
N SER A 292 4.39 5.97 -1.82
CA SER A 292 3.57 6.99 -2.49
C SER A 292 3.30 8.21 -1.61
N SER A 293 2.95 8.00 -0.33
CA SER A 293 2.83 9.07 0.67
C SER A 293 4.14 9.87 0.83
N TYR A 294 5.28 9.16 0.85
CA TYR A 294 6.60 9.75 1.01
C TYR A 294 7.02 10.62 -0.18
N TYR A 295 6.81 10.16 -1.41
CA TYR A 295 7.09 10.98 -2.60
C TYR A 295 6.12 12.16 -2.73
N SER A 296 4.89 12.03 -2.24
CA SER A 296 3.95 13.15 -2.14
C SER A 296 4.46 14.20 -1.17
N TYR A 297 5.05 13.75 -0.05
CA TYR A 297 5.66 14.63 0.95
C TYR A 297 6.86 15.39 0.36
N LEU A 298 7.73 14.69 -0.39
CA LEU A 298 8.87 15.33 -1.08
C LEU A 298 8.42 16.37 -2.13
N ARG A 299 7.20 16.27 -2.64
CA ARG A 299 6.58 17.23 -3.56
C ARG A 299 5.78 18.35 -2.88
N GLN A 300 5.78 18.38 -1.54
CA GLN A 300 5.00 19.33 -0.75
C GLN A 300 3.48 19.20 -0.97
N ASP A 301 2.99 17.97 -1.14
CA ASP A 301 1.56 17.67 -1.28
C ASP A 301 0.99 17.02 0.00
N CYS A 302 0.46 17.85 0.91
CA CYS A 302 -0.09 17.39 2.19
C CYS A 302 -1.30 16.45 2.00
N TYR A 303 -2.13 16.72 0.99
CA TYR A 303 -3.36 15.96 0.75
C TYR A 303 -3.03 14.51 0.38
N HIS A 304 -2.19 14.28 -0.64
CA HIS A 304 -1.83 12.93 -1.06
C HIS A 304 -0.93 12.21 -0.04
N THR A 305 -0.07 12.94 0.69
CA THR A 305 0.67 12.36 1.83
C THR A 305 -0.27 11.82 2.89
N THR A 306 -1.26 12.62 3.31
CA THR A 306 -2.20 12.22 4.36
C THR A 306 -3.14 11.10 3.88
N LYS A 307 -3.66 11.21 2.64
CA LYS A 307 -4.53 10.19 2.04
C LYS A 307 -3.88 8.82 1.98
N PHE A 308 -2.72 8.70 1.32
CA PHE A 308 -2.05 7.40 1.17
C PHE A 308 -1.48 6.88 2.49
N GLY A 309 -1.09 7.76 3.41
CA GLY A 309 -0.74 7.38 4.79
C GLY A 309 -1.93 6.78 5.55
N LEU A 310 -3.11 7.40 5.45
CA LEU A 310 -4.33 6.88 6.08
C LEU A 310 -4.79 5.56 5.43
N HIS A 311 -4.77 5.45 4.11
CA HIS A 311 -5.13 4.23 3.40
C HIS A 311 -4.21 3.06 3.78
N CYS A 312 -2.90 3.30 3.85
CA CYS A 312 -1.94 2.32 4.36
C CYS A 312 -2.29 1.88 5.79
N THR A 313 -2.57 2.85 6.67
CA THR A 313 -2.96 2.57 8.06
C THR A 313 -4.22 1.71 8.10
N TYR A 314 -5.23 2.03 7.29
CA TYR A 314 -6.48 1.27 7.19
C TYR A 314 -6.24 -0.17 6.73
N TRP A 315 -5.52 -0.37 5.63
CA TRP A 315 -5.27 -1.70 5.08
C TRP A 315 -4.44 -2.58 6.01
N LEU A 316 -3.42 -2.01 6.67
CA LEU A 316 -2.63 -2.71 7.68
C LEU A 316 -3.49 -3.08 8.90
N VAL A 317 -4.26 -2.13 9.46
CA VAL A 317 -5.10 -2.42 10.63
C VAL A 317 -6.09 -3.54 10.32
N LYS A 318 -6.77 -3.47 9.17
CA LYS A 318 -7.74 -4.49 8.77
C LYS A 318 -7.11 -5.83 8.44
N SER A 319 -5.92 -5.86 7.85
CA SER A 319 -5.25 -7.11 7.52
C SER A 319 -4.80 -7.88 8.75
N TRP A 320 -4.24 -7.17 9.74
CA TRP A 320 -3.81 -7.75 10.99
C TRP A 320 -4.98 -8.01 11.96
N GLU A 321 -6.08 -7.25 11.89
CA GLU A 321 -7.34 -7.60 12.58
C GLU A 321 -7.89 -8.94 12.07
N GLU A 322 -8.01 -9.13 10.75
CA GLU A 322 -8.49 -10.40 10.18
C GLU A 322 -7.50 -11.56 10.37
N PHE A 323 -6.20 -11.27 10.45
CA PHE A 323 -5.20 -12.25 10.88
C PHE A 323 -5.50 -12.75 12.30
N VAL A 324 -5.68 -11.85 13.26
CA VAL A 324 -6.02 -12.22 14.64
C VAL A 324 -7.33 -13.00 14.70
N LEU A 325 -8.37 -12.53 14.00
CA LEU A 325 -9.68 -13.18 13.95
C LEU A 325 -9.63 -14.59 13.35
N SER A 326 -8.94 -14.76 12.22
CA SER A 326 -8.90 -16.03 11.50
C SER A 326 -7.87 -17.02 12.06
N VAL A 327 -6.66 -16.56 12.43
CA VAL A 327 -5.53 -17.43 12.79
C VAL A 327 -5.40 -17.65 14.29
N LEU A 328 -5.67 -16.62 15.11
CA LEU A 328 -5.51 -16.73 16.57
C LEU A 328 -6.82 -17.12 17.27
N MET A 329 -7.97 -16.78 16.69
CA MET A 329 -9.28 -16.96 17.33
C MET A 329 -10.20 -17.96 16.60
N GLY A 330 -9.77 -18.53 15.47
CA GLY A 330 -10.57 -19.50 14.70
C GLY A 330 -11.98 -18.99 14.32
N LYS A 331 -12.15 -17.67 14.16
CA LYS A 331 -13.45 -16.98 13.94
C LYS A 331 -14.50 -17.19 15.05
N GLN A 332 -14.12 -17.74 16.21
CA GLN A 332 -15.00 -17.86 17.38
C GLN A 332 -14.82 -16.65 18.30
N VAL A 333 -15.56 -15.58 18.02
CA VAL A 333 -15.52 -14.37 18.84
C VAL A 333 -16.73 -14.35 19.79
N PRO A 334 -16.53 -14.18 21.11
CA PRO A 334 -17.64 -14.02 22.05
C PRO A 334 -18.52 -12.82 21.66
N ALA A 335 -19.84 -12.98 21.78
CA ALA A 335 -20.82 -11.93 21.48
C ALA A 335 -20.49 -10.63 22.24
N GLY A 336 -20.65 -9.48 21.58
CA GLY A 336 -20.35 -8.16 22.15
C GLY A 336 -18.87 -7.73 22.11
N THR A 337 -17.92 -8.63 21.82
CA THR A 337 -16.48 -8.28 21.78
C THR A 337 -16.15 -7.28 20.67
N ARG A 338 -16.69 -7.50 19.45
CA ARG A 338 -16.49 -6.56 18.33
C ARG A 338 -17.25 -5.27 18.55
N GLU A 339 -18.47 -5.33 19.06
CA GLU A 339 -19.33 -4.16 19.29
C GLU A 339 -18.69 -3.11 20.21
N ALA A 340 -17.85 -3.55 21.15
CA ALA A 340 -17.08 -2.70 22.04
C ALA A 340 -15.95 -1.92 21.34
N MET A 341 -15.57 -2.26 20.11
CA MET A 341 -14.49 -1.60 19.37
C MET A 341 -14.99 -0.29 18.74
N VAL A 342 -14.53 0.83 19.29
CA VAL A 342 -14.97 2.18 18.86
C VAL A 342 -14.06 2.78 17.78
N GLY A 343 -12.86 2.21 17.56
CA GLY A 343 -11.84 2.73 16.62
C GLY A 343 -12.34 2.93 15.18
N ASN A 344 -13.28 2.10 14.69
CA ASN A 344 -13.84 2.24 13.34
C ASN A 344 -14.50 3.60 13.10
N TRP A 345 -15.15 4.18 14.11
CA TRP A 345 -15.81 5.48 13.99
C TRP A 345 -14.80 6.61 13.71
N PHE A 346 -13.55 6.45 14.17
CA PHE A 346 -12.49 7.39 13.84
C PHE A 346 -12.11 7.30 12.36
N PHE A 347 -12.02 6.10 11.78
CA PHE A 347 -11.78 5.94 10.34
C PHE A 347 -12.89 6.57 9.51
N VAL A 348 -14.15 6.41 9.92
CA VAL A 348 -15.28 7.08 9.26
C VAL A 348 -15.12 8.60 9.32
N ALA A 349 -14.83 9.16 10.50
CA ALA A 349 -14.60 10.60 10.64
C ALA A 349 -13.44 11.11 9.76
N ALA A 350 -12.32 10.40 9.74
CA ALA A 350 -11.16 10.72 8.91
C ALA A 350 -11.47 10.64 7.41
N ALA A 351 -12.23 9.62 6.98
CA ALA A 351 -12.66 9.46 5.59
C ALA A 351 -13.64 10.56 5.16
N VAL A 352 -14.55 11.01 6.04
CA VAL A 352 -15.42 12.16 5.79
C VAL A 352 -14.60 13.43 5.56
N ILE A 353 -13.58 13.69 6.39
CA ILE A 353 -12.70 14.85 6.24
C ILE A 353 -12.01 14.83 4.86
N ILE A 354 -11.39 13.71 4.49
CA ILE A 354 -10.72 13.57 3.19
C ILE A 354 -11.71 13.74 2.03
N CYS A 355 -12.91 13.16 2.15
CA CYS A 355 -13.95 13.29 1.14
C CYS A 355 -14.39 14.76 0.94
N VAL A 356 -14.60 15.50 2.03
CA VAL A 356 -14.94 16.94 1.98
C VAL A 356 -13.80 17.75 1.36
N VAL A 357 -12.55 17.48 1.74
CA VAL A 357 -11.38 18.16 1.13
C VAL A 357 -11.32 17.88 -0.37
N SER A 358 -11.60 16.65 -0.80
CA SER A 358 -11.55 16.26 -2.21
C SER A 358 -12.59 16.92 -3.12
N LEU A 359 -13.54 17.70 -2.56
CA LEU A 359 -14.45 18.53 -3.36
C LEU A 359 -13.73 19.60 -4.18
N ASN A 360 -12.50 19.97 -3.81
CA ASN A 360 -11.67 20.86 -4.61
C ASN A 360 -10.77 20.12 -5.62
N MET A 361 -10.83 18.80 -5.70
CA MET A 361 -10.07 17.99 -6.66
C MET A 361 -10.95 17.59 -7.84
N ASP A 362 -10.52 16.65 -8.68
CA ASP A 362 -11.35 16.12 -9.76
C ASP A 362 -12.43 15.14 -9.28
N THR A 363 -13.47 14.95 -10.10
CA THR A 363 -14.59 14.05 -9.77
C THR A 363 -14.17 12.61 -9.54
N LEU A 364 -13.12 12.13 -10.21
CA LEU A 364 -12.63 10.76 -10.01
C LEU A 364 -12.04 10.60 -8.61
N GLU A 365 -11.29 11.60 -8.15
CA GLU A 365 -10.74 11.68 -6.80
C GLU A 365 -11.84 11.71 -5.73
N LEU A 366 -12.88 12.53 -5.94
CA LEU A 366 -14.05 12.56 -5.05
C LEU A 366 -14.77 11.21 -4.99
N LEU A 367 -14.97 10.56 -6.14
CA LEU A 367 -15.60 9.24 -6.22
C LEU A 367 -14.75 8.17 -5.52
N HIS A 368 -13.43 8.21 -5.68
CA HIS A 368 -12.50 7.31 -4.99
C HIS A 368 -12.62 7.45 -3.47
N ASN A 369 -12.61 8.67 -2.93
CA ASN A 369 -12.75 8.90 -1.50
C ASN A 369 -14.16 8.62 -0.98
N SER A 370 -15.19 8.81 -1.80
CA SER A 370 -16.57 8.44 -1.44
C SER A 370 -16.70 6.91 -1.28
N LEU A 371 -16.03 6.14 -2.14
CA LEU A 371 -15.96 4.69 -2.02
C LEU A 371 -15.04 4.24 -0.87
N PHE A 372 -13.99 5.01 -0.55
CA PHE A 372 -13.20 4.78 0.67
C PHE A 372 -14.04 5.04 1.94
N LEU A 373 -14.87 6.08 1.96
CA LEU A 373 -15.82 6.31 3.04
C LEU A 373 -16.79 5.12 3.18
N LEU A 374 -17.33 4.61 2.07
CA LEU A 374 -18.16 3.41 2.08
C LEU A 374 -17.42 2.19 2.67
N LEU A 375 -16.13 2.00 2.35
CA LEU A 375 -15.30 0.97 2.96
C LEU A 375 -15.23 1.12 4.49
N THR A 376 -14.94 2.32 4.98
CA THR A 376 -14.86 2.56 6.44
C THR A 376 -16.20 2.33 7.14
N VAL A 377 -17.33 2.67 6.50
CA VAL A 377 -18.68 2.39 7.01
C VAL A 377 -18.97 0.88 7.02
N SER A 378 -18.54 0.16 5.98
CA SER A 378 -18.75 -1.29 5.90
C SER A 378 -17.99 -2.10 6.96
N THR A 379 -16.98 -1.49 7.59
CA THR A 379 -16.15 -2.13 8.61
C THR A 379 -16.48 -1.76 10.04
N ILE A 380 -17.58 -1.04 10.27
CA ILE A 380 -18.11 -0.73 11.60
C ILE A 380 -18.34 -2.02 12.39
N SER A 381 -17.69 -2.17 13.54
CA SER A 381 -17.71 -3.41 14.33
C SER A 381 -19.08 -3.78 14.91
N GLN A 382 -20.04 -2.84 14.93
CA GLN A 382 -21.43 -3.10 15.31
C GLN A 382 -22.20 -3.89 14.25
N ILE A 383 -21.65 -4.07 13.04
CA ILE A 383 -22.25 -4.91 12.00
C ILE A 383 -21.97 -6.39 12.33
N PRO A 384 -23.01 -7.25 12.40
CA PRO A 384 -22.85 -8.69 12.62
C PRO A 384 -21.92 -9.34 11.59
N LEU A 385 -21.11 -10.32 12.01
CA LEU A 385 -20.07 -10.95 11.17
C LEU A 385 -20.60 -11.45 9.81
N GLY A 386 -21.78 -12.07 9.78
CA GLY A 386 -22.39 -12.56 8.53
C GLY A 386 -22.70 -11.45 7.52
N GLY A 387 -23.24 -10.31 7.98
CA GLY A 387 -23.51 -9.16 7.13
C GLY A 387 -22.25 -8.35 6.80
N TYR A 388 -21.31 -8.30 7.74
CA TYR A 388 -20.03 -7.59 7.62
C TYR A 388 -19.23 -8.09 6.41
N TYR A 389 -19.00 -9.41 6.27
CA TYR A 389 -18.20 -9.93 5.17
C TYR A 389 -18.84 -9.66 3.80
N ILE A 390 -20.17 -9.75 3.68
CA ILE A 390 -20.85 -9.45 2.42
C ILE A 390 -20.73 -7.96 2.08
N PHE A 391 -21.04 -7.07 3.03
CA PHE A 391 -21.01 -5.63 2.79
C PHE A 391 -19.59 -5.11 2.54
N PHE A 392 -18.61 -5.59 3.30
CA PHE A 392 -17.21 -5.25 3.12
C PHE A 392 -16.67 -5.79 1.80
N GLY A 393 -16.98 -7.04 1.42
CA GLY A 393 -16.57 -7.64 0.15
C GLY A 393 -17.11 -6.89 -1.08
N VAL A 394 -18.39 -6.49 -1.07
CA VAL A 394 -18.97 -5.66 -2.14
C VAL A 394 -18.28 -4.29 -2.21
N SER A 395 -18.07 -3.64 -1.06
CA SER A 395 -17.39 -2.34 -0.98
C SER A 395 -15.95 -2.42 -1.49
N CYS A 396 -15.21 -3.48 -1.13
CA CYS A 396 -13.87 -3.77 -1.65
C CYS A 396 -13.87 -3.96 -3.17
N SER A 397 -14.88 -4.64 -3.72
CA SER A 397 -14.99 -4.87 -5.16
C SER A 397 -15.20 -3.56 -5.93
N LEU A 398 -16.08 -2.69 -5.44
CA LEU A 398 -16.29 -1.35 -6.01
C LEU A 398 -15.04 -0.48 -5.89
N PHE A 399 -14.40 -0.49 -4.72
CA PHE A 399 -13.18 0.28 -4.47
C PHE A 399 -11.99 -0.20 -5.32
N ALA A 400 -11.84 -1.51 -5.52
CA ALA A 400 -10.84 -2.09 -6.40
C ALA A 400 -11.06 -1.68 -7.86
N ALA A 401 -12.30 -1.72 -8.35
CA ALA A 401 -12.63 -1.33 -9.72
C ALA A 401 -12.32 0.16 -10.00
N ILE A 402 -12.70 1.05 -9.09
CA ILE A 402 -12.40 2.48 -9.24
C ILE A 402 -10.90 2.78 -9.11
N SER A 403 -10.18 2.06 -8.23
CA SER A 403 -8.74 2.23 -8.04
C SER A 403 -7.96 1.72 -9.26
N PHE A 404 -8.42 0.63 -9.87
CA PHE A 404 -7.88 0.11 -11.12
C PHE A 404 -8.03 1.13 -12.25
N TYR A 405 -9.23 1.69 -12.42
CA TYR A 405 -9.49 2.76 -13.38
C TYR A 405 -8.65 4.03 -13.09
N SER A 406 -8.54 4.42 -11.82
CA SER A 406 -7.74 5.57 -11.40
C SER A 406 -6.24 5.37 -11.70
N THR A 407 -5.73 4.16 -11.50
CA THR A 407 -4.35 3.81 -11.86
C THR A 407 -4.13 3.97 -13.37
N PHE A 408 -5.04 3.43 -14.19
CA PHE A 408 -4.97 3.51 -15.65
C PHE A 408 -4.98 4.97 -16.14
N THR A 409 -5.98 5.74 -15.71
CA THR A 409 -6.18 7.13 -16.15
C THR A 409 -5.02 8.03 -15.76
N ARG A 410 -4.53 7.94 -14.51
CA ARG A 410 -3.41 8.76 -14.03
C ARG A 410 -2.11 8.42 -14.74
N LEU A 411 -1.83 7.14 -15.01
CA LEU A 411 -0.63 6.75 -15.77
C LEU A 411 -0.69 7.27 -17.21
N VAL A 412 -1.78 7.02 -17.92
CA VAL A 412 -1.91 7.44 -19.34
C VAL A 412 -1.87 8.96 -19.46
N ASN A 413 -2.62 9.69 -18.61
CA ASN A 413 -2.65 11.15 -18.64
C ASN A 413 -1.30 11.77 -18.25
N SER A 414 -0.58 11.15 -17.30
CA SER A 414 0.77 11.59 -16.92
C SER A 414 1.77 11.37 -18.07
N ILE A 415 1.75 10.21 -18.73
CA ILE A 415 2.64 9.93 -19.88
C ILE A 415 2.32 10.86 -21.06
N ALA A 416 1.04 11.12 -21.29
CA ALA A 416 0.58 11.98 -22.37
C ALA A 416 0.82 13.48 -22.12
N GLU A 417 1.17 13.86 -20.88
CA GLU A 417 1.21 15.24 -20.38
C GLU A 417 -0.08 16.05 -20.69
N LYS A 418 -1.19 15.36 -20.94
CA LYS A 418 -2.51 15.93 -21.27
C LYS A 418 -3.61 14.98 -20.82
N SER A 419 -4.78 15.54 -20.51
CA SER A 419 -5.96 14.75 -20.14
C SER A 419 -6.56 14.04 -21.36
N LEU A 420 -6.15 12.80 -21.61
CA LEU A 420 -6.70 11.95 -22.67
C LEU A 420 -7.91 11.16 -22.19
N ILE A 421 -7.79 10.55 -21.02
CA ILE A 421 -8.86 9.79 -20.41
C ILE A 421 -9.56 10.68 -19.39
N LEU A 422 -10.89 10.65 -19.39
CA LEU A 422 -11.73 11.49 -18.56
C LEU A 422 -11.52 11.20 -17.07
N VAL A 423 -11.02 12.21 -16.36
CA VAL A 423 -10.96 12.25 -14.88
C VAL A 423 -12.14 13.08 -14.32
N GLY A 424 -12.69 13.94 -15.17
CA GLY A 424 -13.83 14.82 -14.92
C GLY A 424 -13.46 16.14 -14.22
N PRO A 425 -14.41 17.08 -14.14
CA PRO A 425 -14.16 18.45 -13.71
C PRO A 425 -13.95 18.57 -12.20
N GLN A 426 -13.55 19.76 -11.76
CA GLN A 426 -13.54 20.13 -10.34
C GLN A 426 -14.99 20.43 -9.88
N PRO A 427 -15.55 19.73 -8.89
CA PRO A 427 -16.95 19.90 -8.51
C PRO A 427 -17.19 21.22 -7.76
N VAL A 428 -16.24 21.67 -6.93
CA VAL A 428 -16.30 22.95 -6.22
C VAL A 428 -14.99 23.70 -6.42
N SER A 429 -15.06 24.98 -6.80
CA SER A 429 -13.86 25.81 -6.91
C SER A 429 -13.16 26.00 -5.56
N THR A 430 -11.84 26.09 -5.57
CA THR A 430 -11.02 26.25 -4.36
C THR A 430 -11.47 27.43 -3.50
N ASP A 431 -11.79 28.57 -4.12
CA ASP A 431 -12.24 29.77 -3.41
C ASP A 431 -13.57 29.57 -2.67
N ARG A 432 -14.50 28.80 -3.27
CA ARG A 432 -15.79 28.50 -2.64
C ARG A 432 -15.63 27.55 -1.47
N LEU A 433 -14.76 26.53 -1.59
CA LEU A 433 -14.48 25.61 -0.50
C LEU A 433 -13.80 26.34 0.67
N GLN A 434 -12.79 27.17 0.39
CA GLN A 434 -12.13 28.00 1.40
C GLN A 434 -13.12 28.97 2.06
N GLY A 435 -14.00 29.60 1.29
CA GLY A 435 -15.05 30.45 1.81
C GLY A 435 -16.01 29.72 2.76
N ALA A 436 -16.48 28.53 2.38
CA ALA A 436 -17.36 27.71 3.21
C ALA A 436 -16.68 27.27 4.52
N LEU A 437 -15.43 26.83 4.45
CA LEU A 437 -14.63 26.47 5.63
C LEU A 437 -14.36 27.67 6.53
N ALA A 438 -14.12 28.85 5.96
CA ALA A 438 -13.94 30.09 6.72
C ALA A 438 -15.24 30.53 7.43
N VAL A 439 -16.41 30.27 6.86
CA VAL A 439 -17.71 30.47 7.53
C VAL A 439 -17.86 29.50 8.69
N LEU A 440 -17.53 28.23 8.49
CA LEU A 440 -17.57 27.20 9.54
C LEU A 440 -16.63 27.55 10.71
N ARG A 441 -15.43 28.07 10.38
CA ARG A 441 -14.46 28.63 11.35
C ARG A 441 -15.05 29.81 12.14
N ARG A 442 -15.80 30.71 11.50
CA ARG A 442 -16.45 31.84 12.19
C ARG A 442 -17.61 31.40 13.07
N CYS A 443 -18.41 30.43 12.64
CA CYS A 443 -19.54 29.88 13.42
C CYS A 443 -19.08 29.19 14.71
N MET A 444 -17.86 28.63 14.73
CA MET A 444 -17.26 27.96 15.90
C MET A 444 -16.67 28.92 16.95
N GLY A 445 -16.72 30.25 16.74
CA GLY A 445 -16.52 31.25 17.79
C GLY A 445 -15.11 31.45 18.36
N LYS A 446 -14.98 32.47 19.23
CA LYS A 446 -13.80 33.22 19.74
C LYS A 446 -12.53 32.45 20.18
N VAL A 447 -12.53 31.13 20.26
CA VAL A 447 -11.34 30.31 20.56
C VAL A 447 -10.33 30.37 19.40
N TRP A 448 -10.79 30.61 18.17
CA TRP A 448 -10.00 30.61 16.94
C TRP A 448 -9.35 31.97 16.57
N GLN A 449 -9.64 33.04 17.31
CA GLN A 449 -9.19 34.41 16.99
C GLN A 449 -7.82 34.79 17.58
N GLN A 450 -7.22 33.93 18.42
CA GLN A 450 -5.93 34.20 19.11
C GLN A 450 -4.72 33.52 18.46
N ALA A 451 -4.82 32.98 17.24
CA ALA A 451 -3.67 32.43 16.54
C ALA A 451 -2.79 33.56 15.94
N PRO A 452 -1.47 33.56 16.21
CA PRO A 452 -0.56 34.58 15.68
C PRO A 452 -0.50 34.51 14.14
N ALA A 453 -0.48 35.68 13.51
CA ALA A 453 -0.52 35.89 12.05
C ALA A 453 0.70 35.35 11.26
N GLY A 454 1.52 34.48 11.85
CA GLY A 454 2.69 33.85 11.23
C GLY A 454 2.55 32.35 10.94
N CYS A 455 1.43 31.70 11.31
CA CYS A 455 1.25 30.25 11.23
C CYS A 455 0.55 29.79 9.91
N MET A 456 0.96 30.35 8.77
CA MET A 456 0.28 30.17 7.46
C MET A 456 0.68 28.92 6.67
N ALA A 457 1.34 27.95 7.30
CA ALA A 457 1.67 26.69 6.65
C ALA A 457 1.25 25.53 7.54
N SER A 458 0.21 24.80 7.15
CA SER A 458 -0.05 23.47 7.69
C SER A 458 1.23 22.67 7.54
N GLU A 459 1.82 22.31 8.65
CA GLU A 459 3.06 21.57 8.70
C GLU A 459 2.81 20.16 8.12
N LEU A 460 3.38 19.87 6.94
CA LEU A 460 2.97 18.76 6.06
C LEU A 460 2.70 17.37 6.70
N PRO A 461 3.50 16.87 7.66
CA PRO A 461 3.29 15.56 8.25
C PRO A 461 2.33 15.55 9.46
N ASP A 462 1.88 16.72 9.92
CA ASP A 462 1.19 16.84 11.21
C ASP A 462 -0.28 16.40 11.12
N ALA A 463 -0.92 16.53 9.95
CA ALA A 463 -2.25 15.95 9.72
C ALA A 463 -2.24 14.42 9.91
N LEU A 464 -1.23 13.73 9.35
CA LEU A 464 -1.09 12.28 9.49
C LEU A 464 -0.74 11.88 10.93
N PHE A 465 0.11 12.66 11.61
CA PHE A 465 0.41 12.52 13.04
C PHE A 465 -0.87 12.47 13.86
N TYR A 466 -1.69 13.52 13.74
CA TYR A 466 -2.88 13.68 14.56
C TYR A 466 -3.93 12.62 14.26
N LEU A 467 -4.19 12.33 12.98
CA LEU A 467 -5.17 11.31 12.58
C LEU A 467 -4.77 9.93 13.13
N THR A 468 -3.52 9.52 12.95
CA THR A 468 -3.10 8.18 13.40
C THR A 468 -2.98 8.07 14.91
N ASN A 469 -2.59 9.14 15.62
CA ASN A 469 -2.62 9.17 17.08
C ASN A 469 -4.05 9.13 17.63
N GLY A 470 -4.99 9.84 16.99
CA GLY A 470 -6.40 9.84 17.38
C GLY A 470 -7.05 8.48 17.18
N LEU A 471 -6.70 7.80 16.08
CA LEU A 471 -7.10 6.43 15.83
C LEU A 471 -6.56 5.46 16.89
N ALA A 472 -5.27 5.54 17.22
CA ALA A 472 -4.65 4.72 18.27
C ALA A 472 -5.33 4.93 19.62
N ALA A 473 -5.56 6.20 19.98
CA ALA A 473 -6.18 6.58 21.23
C ALA A 473 -7.63 6.12 21.33
N LEU A 474 -8.46 6.31 20.30
CA LEU A 474 -9.85 5.85 20.32
C LEU A 474 -9.95 4.32 20.33
N SER A 475 -9.05 3.64 19.63
CA SER A 475 -9.00 2.17 19.58
C SER A 475 -8.53 1.55 20.91
N ALA A 476 -7.81 2.33 21.71
CA ALA A 476 -7.31 1.91 23.02
C ALA A 476 -8.39 1.97 24.13
N VAL A 477 -9.46 2.76 23.94
CA VAL A 477 -10.55 2.94 24.93
C VAL A 477 -11.38 1.67 25.09
N HIS A 478 -11.70 1.31 26.33
CA HIS A 478 -12.68 0.27 26.67
C HIS A 478 -13.53 0.70 27.87
N ALA A 479 -14.81 0.32 27.89
CA ALA A 479 -15.79 0.73 28.91
C ALA A 479 -16.23 -0.42 29.85
N SER A 480 -15.95 -1.67 29.50
CA SER A 480 -16.40 -2.87 30.21
C SER A 480 -15.22 -3.73 30.70
N GLN A 481 -15.50 -4.76 31.52
CA GLN A 481 -14.47 -5.71 31.99
C GLN A 481 -13.64 -6.23 30.80
N PRO A 482 -12.29 -6.24 30.89
CA PRO A 482 -11.43 -6.57 29.77
C PRO A 482 -11.53 -8.07 29.44
N ASN A 483 -12.23 -8.39 28.35
CA ASN A 483 -12.19 -9.73 27.76
C ASN A 483 -10.83 -9.93 27.06
N PRO A 484 -10.09 -11.02 27.28
CA PRO A 484 -8.83 -11.30 26.58
C PRO A 484 -8.97 -11.22 25.05
N SER A 485 -10.09 -11.69 24.50
CA SER A 485 -10.39 -11.60 23.06
C SER A 485 -10.41 -10.15 22.55
N PHE A 486 -10.97 -9.22 23.33
CA PHE A 486 -10.97 -7.80 23.00
C PHE A 486 -9.55 -7.21 23.02
N LEU A 487 -8.74 -7.59 24.00
CA LEU A 487 -7.37 -7.11 24.11
C LEU A 487 -6.55 -7.53 22.89
N HIS A 488 -6.62 -8.80 22.45
CA HIS A 488 -5.92 -9.26 21.25
C HIS A 488 -6.41 -8.55 19.97
N LEU A 489 -7.72 -8.32 19.82
CA LEU A 489 -8.28 -7.65 18.65
C LEU A 489 -7.89 -6.18 18.53
N THR A 490 -7.65 -5.49 19.65
CA THR A 490 -7.24 -4.08 19.65
C THR A 490 -5.73 -3.88 19.44
N VAL A 491 -4.91 -4.93 19.55
CA VAL A 491 -3.45 -4.82 19.36
C VAL A 491 -3.06 -4.28 17.98
N PRO A 492 -3.56 -4.83 16.85
CA PRO A 492 -3.24 -4.31 15.52
C PRO A 492 -3.59 -2.83 15.35
N TRP A 493 -4.75 -2.43 15.86
CA TRP A 493 -5.25 -1.07 15.78
C TRP A 493 -4.29 -0.07 16.39
N VAL A 494 -3.81 -0.34 17.60
CA VAL A 494 -2.94 0.58 18.34
C VAL A 494 -1.48 0.46 17.90
N LEU A 495 -1.00 -0.74 17.59
CA LEU A 495 0.39 -0.95 17.16
C LEU A 495 0.67 -0.28 15.82
N ILE A 496 -0.22 -0.47 14.86
CA ILE A 496 -0.02 0.03 13.50
C ILE A 496 -0.17 1.55 13.50
N SER A 497 -1.31 2.06 13.97
CA SER A 497 -1.57 3.50 13.95
C SER A 497 -0.70 4.29 14.94
N GLY A 498 -0.48 3.75 16.14
CA GLY A 498 0.20 4.44 17.23
C GLY A 498 1.72 4.23 17.27
N ALA A 499 2.27 3.13 16.76
CA ALA A 499 3.71 2.91 16.77
C ALA A 499 4.33 2.94 15.36
N VAL A 500 3.83 2.11 14.44
CA VAL A 500 4.42 1.95 13.10
C VAL A 500 4.30 3.24 12.29
N ILE A 501 3.08 3.80 12.18
CA ILE A 501 2.86 5.01 11.40
C ILE A 501 3.43 6.25 12.10
N GLN A 502 3.45 6.29 13.43
CA GLN A 502 4.12 7.36 14.18
C GLN A 502 5.64 7.39 13.97
N ALA A 503 6.28 6.22 13.90
CA ALA A 503 7.69 6.12 13.53
C ALA A 503 7.94 6.59 12.08
N TYR A 504 7.01 6.32 11.18
CA TYR A 504 7.05 6.86 9.81
C TYR A 504 6.90 8.38 9.77
N VAL A 505 5.94 8.96 10.50
CA VAL A 505 5.76 10.41 10.64
C VAL A 505 7.00 11.06 11.24
N SER A 506 7.58 10.47 12.29
CA SER A 506 8.87 10.89 12.87
C SER A 506 9.94 10.99 11.80
N ARG A 507 10.05 9.95 10.94
CA ARG A 507 11.02 9.95 9.84
C ARG A 507 10.77 11.04 8.81
N LEU A 508 9.51 11.35 8.47
CA LEU A 508 9.16 12.46 7.59
C LEU A 508 9.64 13.79 8.17
N GLN A 509 9.38 14.04 9.46
CA GLN A 509 9.77 15.28 10.14
C GLN A 509 11.30 15.47 10.22
N VAL A 510 12.07 14.39 10.42
CA VAL A 510 13.54 14.44 10.35
C VAL A 510 14.01 14.91 8.97
N GLN A 511 13.41 14.37 7.90
CA GLN A 511 13.79 14.76 6.54
C GLN A 511 13.40 16.19 6.18
N GLY A 512 12.34 16.72 6.81
CA GLY A 512 11.96 18.12 6.71
C GLY A 512 12.95 19.11 7.35
N GLY A 513 14.07 18.63 7.91
CA GLY A 513 15.12 19.48 8.50
C GLY A 513 14.79 20.01 9.89
N ARG A 514 13.75 19.48 10.56
CA ARG A 514 13.38 19.88 11.92
C ARG A 514 14.30 19.21 12.94
N ARG A 515 15.11 20.01 13.64
CA ARG A 515 16.05 19.51 14.68
C ARG A 515 15.35 18.83 15.87
N PHE A 516 14.10 19.21 16.17
CA PHE A 516 13.33 18.67 17.31
C PHE A 516 11.91 18.20 16.94
N GLY A 517 11.48 18.33 15.69
CA GLY A 517 10.11 17.97 15.29
C GLY A 517 9.81 16.49 15.53
N SER A 518 10.77 15.61 15.17
CA SER A 518 10.62 14.16 15.28
C SER A 518 10.51 13.62 16.72
N VAL A 519 10.82 14.45 17.71
CA VAL A 519 10.84 14.04 19.13
C VAL A 519 9.45 13.63 19.57
N ILE A 520 8.42 14.41 19.26
CA ILE A 520 7.04 14.15 19.68
C ILE A 520 6.53 12.83 19.09
N PRO A 521 6.54 12.58 17.76
CA PRO A 521 6.03 11.31 17.23
C PRO A 521 6.86 10.11 17.66
N SER A 522 8.16 10.28 17.94
CA SER A 522 9.00 9.18 18.45
C SER A 522 8.61 8.78 19.88
N PHE A 523 8.30 9.75 20.75
CA PHE A 523 7.80 9.46 22.10
C PHE A 523 6.42 8.79 22.05
N TYR A 524 5.50 9.29 21.23
CA TYR A 524 4.20 8.64 21.03
C TYR A 524 4.36 7.21 20.50
N ALA A 525 5.27 6.99 19.53
CA ALA A 525 5.54 5.66 19.02
C ALA A 525 6.05 4.70 20.11
N ALA A 526 6.96 5.16 20.97
CA ALA A 526 7.47 4.37 22.09
C ALA A 526 6.35 4.04 23.10
N ILE A 527 5.53 5.03 23.47
CA ILE A 527 4.42 4.87 24.41
C ILE A 527 3.40 3.84 23.87
N TRP A 528 2.98 4.00 22.61
CA TRP A 528 2.04 3.07 21.98
C TRP A 528 2.64 1.68 21.80
N ALA A 529 3.94 1.56 21.48
CA ALA A 529 4.62 0.27 21.43
C ALA A 529 4.63 -0.41 22.81
N THR A 530 4.98 0.29 23.88
CA THR A 530 4.92 -0.24 25.26
C THR A 530 3.50 -0.66 25.63
N TRP A 531 2.50 0.15 25.27
CA TRP A 531 1.09 -0.16 25.51
C TRP A 531 0.66 -1.46 24.81
N THR A 532 1.08 -1.64 23.55
CA THR A 532 0.72 -2.85 22.77
C THR A 532 1.45 -4.09 23.27
N TRP A 533 2.72 -3.96 23.63
CA TRP A 533 3.49 -5.02 24.27
C TRP A 533 2.81 -5.49 25.55
N TYR A 534 2.35 -4.56 26.38
CA TYR A 534 1.63 -4.86 27.60
C TYR A 534 0.33 -5.63 27.33
N ARG A 535 -0.49 -5.23 26.34
CA ARG A 535 -1.72 -5.96 26.01
C ARG A 535 -1.48 -7.34 25.41
N PHE A 536 -0.36 -7.52 24.71
CA PHE A 536 -0.02 -8.78 24.08
C PHE A 536 0.64 -9.77 25.05
N ALA A 537 1.58 -9.31 25.90
CA ALA A 537 2.38 -10.17 26.77
C ALA A 537 2.09 -10.02 28.27
N GLY A 538 1.21 -9.09 28.67
CA GLY A 538 0.94 -8.78 30.07
C GLY A 538 0.36 -9.94 30.88
N TYR A 539 -0.38 -10.85 30.23
CA TYR A 539 -0.89 -12.07 30.87
C TYR A 539 0.22 -13.07 31.21
N LEU A 540 1.33 -13.07 30.44
CA LEU A 540 2.51 -13.89 30.72
C LEU A 540 3.35 -13.31 31.87
N LEU A 541 3.11 -12.05 32.22
CA LEU A 541 3.83 -11.30 33.25
C LEU A 541 3.01 -11.16 34.55
N ASP A 542 1.92 -11.93 34.71
CA ASP A 542 0.99 -11.90 35.85
C ASP A 542 0.45 -10.49 36.21
N ILE A 543 0.34 -9.60 35.21
CA ILE A 543 -0.11 -8.24 35.49
C ILE A 543 -1.64 -8.22 35.57
N SER A 544 -2.16 -7.81 36.72
CA SER A 544 -3.60 -7.87 37.04
C SER A 544 -4.49 -7.17 36.01
N ALA A 545 -5.71 -7.68 35.79
CA ALA A 545 -6.70 -7.04 34.91
C ALA A 545 -7.07 -5.60 35.33
N GLY A 546 -6.80 -5.21 36.59
CA GLY A 546 -7.05 -3.87 37.12
C GLY A 546 -6.17 -2.77 36.50
N SER A 547 -4.95 -3.09 36.03
CA SER A 547 -4.09 -2.11 35.36
C SER A 547 -4.59 -1.73 33.95
N ALA A 548 -5.48 -2.52 33.35
CA ALA A 548 -6.10 -2.17 32.07
C ALA A 548 -6.88 -0.84 32.14
N TYR A 549 -7.50 -0.53 33.28
CA TYR A 549 -8.21 0.74 33.51
C TYR A 549 -7.26 1.95 33.50
N GLY A 550 -6.06 1.82 34.07
CA GLY A 550 -5.05 2.88 34.04
C GLY A 550 -4.56 3.16 32.62
N PHE A 551 -4.38 2.12 31.80
CA PHE A 551 -4.02 2.26 30.39
C PHE A 551 -5.16 2.86 29.54
N ALA A 552 -6.42 2.58 29.86
CA ALA A 552 -7.57 3.24 29.22
C ALA A 552 -7.63 4.73 29.59
N ALA A 553 -7.42 5.08 30.86
CA ALA A 553 -7.36 6.48 31.29
C ALA A 553 -6.23 7.25 30.61
N GLY A 554 -5.04 6.64 30.46
CA GLY A 554 -3.94 7.20 29.68
C GLY A 554 -4.29 7.43 28.21
N ALA A 555 -4.98 6.48 27.58
CA ALA A 555 -5.46 6.64 26.20
C ALA A 555 -6.48 7.77 26.05
N ILE A 556 -7.40 7.93 27.01
CA ILE A 556 -8.35 9.06 27.04
C ILE A 556 -7.60 10.39 27.20
N ALA A 557 -6.60 10.45 28.09
CA ALA A 557 -5.77 11.64 28.25
C ALA A 557 -5.04 12.01 26.95
N PHE A 558 -4.47 11.02 26.25
CA PHE A 558 -3.87 11.25 24.93
C PHE A 558 -4.90 11.67 23.88
N LEU A 559 -6.11 11.10 23.89
CA LEU A 559 -7.18 11.50 22.97
C LEU A 559 -7.58 12.97 23.19
N VAL A 560 -7.75 13.39 24.45
CA VAL A 560 -8.08 14.77 24.82
C VAL A 560 -6.94 15.71 24.44
N ALA A 561 -5.69 15.34 24.75
CA ALA A 561 -4.52 16.12 24.33
C ALA A 561 -4.41 16.22 22.81
N ASN A 562 -4.66 15.12 22.09
CA ASN A 562 -4.64 15.07 20.63
C ASN A 562 -5.76 15.93 20.03
N GLY A 563 -6.96 15.90 20.60
CA GLY A 563 -8.06 16.77 20.20
C GLY A 563 -7.76 18.24 20.46
N PHE A 564 -7.13 18.57 21.59
CA PHE A 564 -6.70 19.93 21.92
C PHE A 564 -5.61 20.42 20.96
N LEU A 565 -4.61 19.59 20.66
CA LEU A 565 -3.55 19.90 19.70
C LEU A 565 -4.09 19.99 18.28
N MET A 566 -5.00 19.11 17.85
CA MET A 566 -5.72 19.24 16.59
C MET A 566 -6.48 20.56 16.52
N LEU A 567 -7.12 21.03 17.59
CA LEU A 567 -7.81 22.32 17.60
C LEU A 567 -6.85 23.50 17.50
N ILE A 568 -5.67 23.39 18.11
CA ILE A 568 -4.59 24.40 18.02
C ILE A 568 -3.95 24.41 16.63
N ASP A 569 -3.64 23.24 16.06
CA ASP A 569 -2.98 23.12 14.75
C ASP A 569 -3.94 23.24 13.58
N SER A 570 -5.22 22.91 13.75
CA SER A 570 -6.29 23.27 12.78
C SER A 570 -6.44 24.78 12.63
N CYS A 571 -5.90 25.57 13.56
CA CYS A 571 -5.76 27.01 13.39
C CYS A 571 -4.72 27.37 12.30
N CYS A 572 -3.83 26.44 11.94
CA CYS A 572 -2.81 26.51 10.88
C CYS A 572 -3.04 25.51 9.70
N LEU A 573 -3.98 24.55 9.82
CA LEU A 573 -4.19 23.43 8.87
C LEU A 573 -5.08 23.76 7.66
N TRP A 574 -5.72 24.94 7.66
CA TRP A 574 -6.74 25.34 6.68
C TRP A 574 -6.52 26.73 6.11
#